data_AF-A0AAW0IYB3-F1
#
_entry.id   AF-A0AAW0IYB3-F1
#
_cell.length_a   1.000
_cell.length_b   1.000
_cell.length_c   1.000
_cell.angle_alpha   90.00
_cell.angle_beta   90.00
_cell.angle_gamma   90.00
#
_symmetry.space_group_name_H-M   'P 1'
#
loop_
_entity.id
_entity.type
_entity.pdbx_description
1 polymer ?
#
loop_
_entity_poly.entity_id
_entity_poly.type
_entity_poly.pdbx_seq_one_letter_code
_entity_poly.pdbx_strand_id
1 'polypeptide(L)'
;MGDLLSYFIPDNKQVMQVYISNKNKTYLNYTGLEENYTIEVKLPLKIDYFGRLSDEFVTLLHCNSTNFYIHLGCKARCRSHDDTFTRVSSSMKDGFKFDESNNLTRKDCEAKCFDNCSCVAYASTNQVAQTGCEIWGTTDRFIGFSNPNARTIYFLTSALVNMVDLIININAYN
;
A
#
# COMPACT_ATOMS: atom_id res chain seq x y z
N MET A 1 -5.62 -11.64 26.01
CA MET A 1 -6.79 -11.22 25.22
C MET A 1 -6.32 -11.17 23.78
N GLY A 2 -6.57 -12.23 23.03
CA GLY A 2 -6.06 -12.38 21.66
C GLY A 2 -7.12 -11.89 20.68
N ASP A 3 -6.79 -10.90 19.87
CA ASP A 3 -7.66 -10.45 18.81
C ASP A 3 -7.70 -11.50 17.68
N LEU A 4 -8.91 -11.99 17.42
CA LEU A 4 -9.23 -12.82 16.27
C LEU A 4 -9.20 -11.94 15.01
N LEU A 5 -8.21 -12.14 14.15
CA LEU A 5 -8.31 -11.72 12.75
C LEU A 5 -8.96 -12.86 11.96
N SER A 6 -10.26 -12.78 11.76
CA SER A 6 -11.03 -13.65 10.86
C SER A 6 -11.05 -13.05 9.45
N TYR A 7 -10.57 -13.78 8.43
CA TYR A 7 -10.91 -13.51 7.03
C TYR A 7 -11.20 -14.80 6.26
N PHE A 8 -12.26 -14.77 5.45
CA PHE A 8 -12.87 -15.92 4.75
C PHE A 8 -12.77 -15.77 3.20
N ILE A 9 -12.25 -16.84 2.59
CA ILE A 9 -12.59 -17.60 1.35
C ILE A 9 -13.05 -16.87 0.06
N PRO A 10 -12.41 -17.16 -1.10
CA PRO A 10 -12.97 -16.89 -2.44
C PRO A 10 -13.96 -17.99 -2.87
N ASP A 11 -15.08 -17.61 -3.48
CA ASP A 11 -16.01 -18.56 -4.08
C ASP A 11 -15.28 -19.53 -5.02
N ASN A 12 -15.49 -20.83 -4.75
CA ASN A 12 -14.84 -22.04 -5.27
C ASN A 12 -13.44 -22.39 -4.71
N LYS A 13 -13.49 -23.14 -3.59
CA LYS A 13 -12.61 -24.27 -3.19
C LYS A 13 -11.31 -24.04 -2.41
N GLN A 14 -10.95 -22.85 -1.95
CA GLN A 14 -9.74 -22.70 -1.11
C GLN A 14 -10.01 -21.88 0.16
N VAL A 15 -10.16 -22.57 1.28
CA VAL A 15 -10.33 -21.96 2.60
C VAL A 15 -8.98 -21.83 3.28
N MET A 16 -8.40 -20.64 3.24
CA MET A 16 -7.15 -20.35 3.95
C MET A 16 -7.46 -19.92 5.39
N GLN A 17 -7.23 -20.79 6.37
CA GLN A 17 -7.27 -20.41 7.80
C GLN A 17 -5.86 -20.22 8.33
N VAL A 18 -5.50 -18.97 8.63
CA VAL A 18 -4.18 -18.61 9.15
C VAL A 18 -4.18 -18.63 10.69
N TYR A 19 -3.34 -19.47 11.29
CA TYR A 19 -3.11 -19.51 12.73
C TYR A 19 -1.71 -19.01 13.05
N ILE A 20 -1.60 -17.90 13.80
CA ILE A 20 -0.31 -17.33 14.24
C ILE A 20 0.08 -18.00 15.55
N SER A 21 1.13 -18.85 15.57
CA SER A 21 1.62 -19.47 16.81
C SER A 21 2.96 -18.91 17.28
N ASN A 22 2.90 -18.14 18.38
CA ASN A 22 3.98 -17.81 19.33
C ASN A 22 5.01 -16.72 18.93
N LYS A 23 5.56 -16.07 19.97
CA LYS A 23 6.29 -14.79 20.01
C LYS A 23 7.56 -14.68 19.14
N ASN A 24 8.09 -15.78 18.59
CA ASN A 24 9.37 -15.79 17.89
C ASN A 24 9.35 -16.35 16.46
N LYS A 25 8.25 -16.98 15.99
CA LYS A 25 8.18 -17.58 14.64
C LYS A 25 6.74 -17.59 14.13
N THR A 26 6.48 -16.97 12.98
CA THR A 26 5.17 -17.01 12.31
C THR A 26 5.12 -18.25 11.42
N TYR A 27 4.29 -19.23 11.78
CA TYR A 27 3.99 -20.37 10.93
C TYR A 27 2.64 -20.13 10.25
N LEU A 28 2.56 -20.38 8.94
CA LEU A 28 1.34 -20.28 8.15
C LEU A 28 0.94 -21.71 7.75
N ASN A 29 -0.14 -22.23 8.34
CA ASN A 29 -0.73 -23.50 7.95
C ASN A 29 -1.84 -23.24 6.92
N TYR A 30 -1.82 -23.94 5.78
CA TYR A 30 -2.91 -23.94 4.81
C TYR A 30 -3.34 -25.38 4.54
N THR A 31 -4.63 -25.61 4.32
CA THR A 31 -5.18 -26.90 3.91
C THR A 31 -5.78 -26.73 2.52
N GLY A 32 -5.16 -27.36 1.52
CA GLY A 32 -5.76 -27.48 0.18
C GLY A 32 -6.71 -28.67 0.17
N LEU A 33 -7.96 -28.47 -0.24
CA LEU A 33 -8.90 -29.55 -0.49
C LEU A 33 -8.98 -29.80 -2.00
N GLU A 34 -8.11 -30.68 -2.52
CA GLU A 34 -8.43 -31.47 -3.70
C GLU A 34 -8.17 -32.95 -3.43
N GLU A 35 -9.17 -33.76 -3.79
CA GLU A 35 -9.16 -35.21 -3.68
C GLU A 35 -8.06 -35.79 -4.57
N ASN A 36 -7.17 -36.60 -3.98
CA ASN A 36 -6.18 -37.50 -4.60
C ASN A 36 -4.75 -37.00 -4.90
N TYR A 37 -4.24 -35.94 -4.28
CA TYR A 37 -2.78 -35.75 -4.20
C TYR A 37 -2.37 -35.03 -2.91
N THR A 38 -2.19 -35.76 -1.81
CA THR A 38 -1.66 -35.20 -0.56
C THR A 38 -0.13 -35.12 -0.64
N ILE A 39 0.41 -34.05 -1.22
CA ILE A 39 1.77 -33.65 -0.85
C ILE A 39 1.62 -32.61 0.27
N GLU A 40 1.78 -33.04 1.53
CA GLU A 40 2.02 -32.10 2.63
C GLU A 40 3.43 -31.52 2.50
N VAL A 41 3.67 -30.64 1.53
CA VAL A 41 4.90 -29.85 1.51
C VAL A 41 4.75 -28.71 2.52
N LYS A 42 5.24 -28.92 3.74
CA LYS A 42 5.38 -27.85 4.73
C LYS A 42 6.60 -27.00 4.38
N LEU A 43 6.48 -26.13 3.38
CA LEU A 43 7.54 -25.16 3.09
C LEU A 43 7.49 -24.00 4.08
N PRO A 44 8.66 -23.53 4.58
CA PRO A 44 8.71 -22.36 5.44
C PRO A 44 8.33 -21.13 4.62
N LEU A 45 7.16 -20.57 4.93
CA LEU A 45 6.70 -19.33 4.34
C LEU A 45 7.45 -18.14 4.95
N LYS A 46 7.79 -17.18 4.09
CA LYS A 46 8.50 -15.96 4.46
C LYS A 46 7.67 -14.76 4.00
N ILE A 47 7.58 -13.76 4.87
CA ILE A 47 7.12 -12.43 4.50
C ILE A 47 8.34 -11.54 4.43
N ASP A 48 8.59 -10.92 3.29
CA ASP A 48 9.70 -9.99 3.16
C ASP A 48 9.31 -8.57 3.55
N TYR A 49 10.29 -7.66 3.54
CA TYR A 49 10.08 -6.25 3.85
C TYR A 49 9.08 -5.55 2.90
N PHE A 50 8.83 -6.09 1.70
CA PHE A 50 7.82 -5.56 0.77
C PHE A 50 6.42 -6.16 1.03
N GLY A 51 6.25 -6.95 2.08
CA GLY A 51 4.99 -7.63 2.41
C GLY A 51 4.66 -8.78 1.46
N ARG A 52 5.63 -9.28 0.67
CA ARG A 52 5.42 -10.41 -0.22
C ARG A 52 5.47 -11.70 0.58
N LEU A 53 4.45 -12.54 0.39
CA LEU A 53 4.44 -13.89 0.92
C LEU A 53 5.04 -14.84 -0.12
N SER A 54 6.12 -15.52 0.23
CA SER A 54 6.77 -16.48 -0.65
C SER A 54 7.14 -17.76 0.10
N ASP A 55 7.25 -18.86 -0.64
CA ASP A 55 7.99 -20.04 -0.20
C ASP A 55 9.42 -20.02 -0.78
N GLU A 56 10.08 -21.18 -0.85
CA GLU A 56 11.45 -21.31 -1.40
C GLU A 56 11.50 -21.15 -2.94
N PHE A 57 10.40 -21.40 -3.64
CA PHE A 57 10.35 -21.50 -5.10
C PHE A 57 9.53 -20.37 -5.74
N VAL A 58 8.45 -19.93 -5.10
CA VAL A 58 7.46 -19.03 -5.71
C VAL A 58 6.97 -17.95 -4.74
N THR A 59 6.53 -16.84 -5.32
CA THR A 59 5.75 -15.81 -4.60
C THR A 59 4.27 -16.20 -4.65
N LEU A 60 3.69 -16.39 -3.48
CA LEU A 60 2.29 -16.81 -3.32
C LEU A 60 1.34 -15.62 -3.25
N LEU A 61 1.75 -14.52 -2.60
CA LEU A 61 0.94 -13.30 -2.50
C LEU A 61 1.81 -12.05 -2.58
N HIS A 62 1.42 -11.10 -3.43
CA HIS A 62 2.06 -9.81 -3.62
C HIS A 62 1.04 -8.78 -4.11
N CYS A 63 0.64 -7.88 -3.22
CA CYS A 63 -0.41 -6.89 -3.47
C CYS A 63 -0.07 -5.77 -4.45
N ASN A 64 1.10 -5.83 -5.08
CA ASN A 64 1.53 -4.91 -6.13
C ASN A 64 1.93 -5.67 -7.41
N SER A 65 1.50 -6.93 -7.54
CA SER A 65 1.70 -7.76 -8.72
C SER A 65 0.57 -7.53 -9.73
N THR A 66 0.91 -7.44 -11.02
CA THR A 66 -0.08 -7.45 -12.10
C THR A 66 -0.71 -8.82 -12.32
N ASN A 67 -0.16 -9.88 -11.72
CA ASN A 67 -0.71 -11.23 -11.81
C ASN A 67 -1.86 -11.40 -10.81
N PHE A 68 -3.08 -11.51 -11.34
CA PHE A 68 -4.31 -11.66 -10.55
C PHE A 68 -4.24 -12.79 -9.51
N TYR A 69 -3.60 -13.93 -9.81
CA TYR A 69 -3.51 -15.06 -8.88
C TYR A 69 -2.63 -14.78 -7.66
N ILE A 70 -1.61 -13.94 -7.84
CA ILE A 70 -0.68 -13.53 -6.78
C ILE A 70 -1.24 -12.30 -6.03
N HIS A 71 -2.13 -11.56 -6.68
CA HIS A 71 -2.85 -10.45 -6.09
C HIS A 71 -4.13 -10.88 -5.33
N LEU A 72 -4.64 -12.09 -5.61
CA LEU A 72 -5.88 -12.61 -5.06
C LEU A 72 -5.80 -12.72 -3.53
N GLY A 73 -6.69 -12.03 -2.82
CA GLY A 73 -6.71 -11.96 -1.35
C GLY A 73 -6.16 -10.66 -0.76
N CYS A 74 -5.63 -9.76 -1.59
CA CYS A 74 -5.30 -8.40 -1.18
C CYS A 74 -6.58 -7.58 -1.02
N LYS A 75 -7.00 -7.37 0.23
CA LYS A 75 -8.15 -6.50 0.52
C LYS A 75 -7.69 -5.06 0.68
N ALA A 76 -7.82 -4.27 -0.38
CA ALA A 76 -7.78 -2.82 -0.26
C ALA A 76 -9.08 -2.34 0.39
N ARG A 77 -9.00 -1.41 1.35
CA ARG A 77 -10.17 -0.97 2.13
C ARG A 77 -11.11 -0.08 1.31
N CYS A 78 -10.54 0.74 0.42
CA CYS A 78 -11.25 1.79 -0.31
C CYS A 78 -10.53 2.23 -1.59
N ARG A 79 -9.47 1.54 -1.97
CA ARG A 79 -8.69 1.80 -3.18
C ARG A 79 -8.73 0.58 -4.08
N SER A 80 -8.67 0.78 -5.38
CA SER A 80 -8.43 -0.31 -6.32
C SER A 80 -6.97 -0.74 -6.23
N HIS A 81 -6.68 -1.98 -6.61
CA HIS A 81 -5.29 -2.39 -6.85
C HIS A 81 -4.60 -1.54 -7.91
N ASP A 82 -5.37 -1.06 -8.90
CA ASP A 82 -4.84 -0.24 -9.99
C ASP A 82 -4.58 1.21 -9.55
N ASP A 83 -4.94 1.58 -8.31
CA ASP A 83 -4.62 2.89 -7.76
C ASP A 83 -3.12 2.98 -7.52
N THR A 84 -2.50 3.97 -8.16
CA THR A 84 -1.06 4.19 -8.11
C THR A 84 -0.76 5.61 -7.66
N PHE A 85 0.48 5.82 -7.21
CA PHE A 85 0.99 7.14 -6.89
C PHE A 85 1.98 7.62 -7.94
N THR A 86 1.75 8.84 -8.43
CA THR A 86 2.62 9.53 -9.38
C THR A 86 3.57 10.46 -8.64
N ARG A 87 4.87 10.36 -8.95
CA ARG A 87 5.93 11.19 -8.36
C ARG A 87 5.96 12.56 -9.04
N VAL A 88 5.84 13.62 -8.25
CA VAL A 88 5.80 15.01 -8.72
C VAL A 88 6.74 15.89 -7.89
N SER A 89 7.54 16.72 -8.55
CA SER A 89 8.25 17.82 -7.89
C SER A 89 7.29 18.99 -7.71
N SER A 90 6.91 19.29 -6.47
CA SER A 90 5.91 20.33 -6.19
C SER A 90 5.97 20.85 -4.76
N SER A 91 5.25 21.93 -4.50
CA SER A 91 5.03 22.48 -3.17
C SER A 91 3.58 22.32 -2.73
N MET A 92 3.40 21.89 -1.49
CA MET A 92 2.13 21.89 -0.78
C MET A 92 2.31 22.58 0.57
N LYS A 93 1.25 23.22 1.07
CA LYS A 93 1.17 23.62 2.49
C LYS A 93 1.28 22.37 3.38
N ASP A 94 1.68 22.56 4.63
CA ASP A 94 1.86 21.47 5.60
C ASP A 94 0.68 20.49 5.59
N GLY A 95 1.00 19.20 5.59
CA GLY A 95 0.09 18.07 5.71
C GLY A 95 0.03 17.54 7.14
N PHE A 96 -0.58 16.37 7.32
CA PHE A 96 -0.53 15.64 8.58
C PHE A 96 0.78 14.86 8.67
N LYS A 97 1.56 15.09 9.72
CA LYS A 97 2.84 14.41 9.98
C LYS A 97 2.63 13.37 11.09
N PHE A 98 3.15 12.17 10.90
CA PHE A 98 3.07 11.11 11.92
C PHE A 98 4.15 11.31 13.00
N ASP A 99 3.83 11.18 14.28
CA ASP A 99 4.79 11.38 15.38
C ASP A 99 5.97 10.39 15.36
N GLU A 100 5.75 9.19 14.80
CA GLU A 100 6.77 8.17 14.58
C GLU A 100 7.64 8.43 13.32
N SER A 101 7.52 9.61 12.70
CA SER A 101 7.98 9.89 11.33
C SER A 101 9.41 9.42 11.05
N ASN A 102 10.35 9.60 11.97
CA ASN A 102 11.76 9.35 11.70
C ASN A 102 12.09 7.87 11.40
N ASN A 103 11.24 6.94 11.84
CA ASN A 103 11.42 5.51 11.61
C ASN A 103 10.60 4.98 10.43
N LEU A 104 9.70 5.79 9.87
CA LEU A 104 8.87 5.40 8.73
C LEU A 104 9.65 5.60 7.44
N THR A 105 9.78 4.55 6.65
CA THR A 105 10.31 4.64 5.29
C THR A 105 9.27 5.26 4.36
N ARG A 106 9.71 5.71 3.18
CA ARG A 106 8.79 6.11 2.10
C ARG A 106 7.72 5.05 1.80
N LYS A 107 8.07 3.75 1.88
CA LYS A 107 7.13 2.66 1.59
C LYS A 107 6.10 2.46 2.70
N ASP A 108 6.50 2.65 3.96
CA ASP A 108 5.55 2.68 5.07
C ASP A 108 4.57 3.86 4.93
N CYS A 109 5.06 5.01 4.45
CA CYS A 109 4.22 6.17 4.21
C CYS A 109 3.23 5.96 3.06
N GLU A 110 3.67 5.32 1.98
CA GLU A 110 2.82 4.90 0.87
C GLU A 110 1.71 3.97 1.36
N ALA A 111 2.04 2.95 2.15
CA ALA A 111 1.07 2.03 2.74
C ALA A 111 0.07 2.76 3.65
N LYS A 112 0.54 3.64 4.54
CA LYS A 112 -0.33 4.45 5.41
C LYS A 112 -1.28 5.34 4.61
N CYS A 113 -0.80 5.97 3.54
CA CYS A 113 -1.66 6.75 2.66
C CYS A 113 -2.66 5.83 1.94
N PHE A 114 -2.21 4.70 1.40
CA PHE A 114 -3.04 3.71 0.69
C PHE A 114 -4.10 3.04 1.57
N ASP A 115 -3.90 2.98 2.88
CA ASP A 115 -4.90 2.51 3.85
C ASP A 115 -5.87 3.61 4.30
N ASN A 116 -5.46 4.88 4.22
CA ASN A 116 -6.31 6.02 4.56
C ASN A 116 -7.10 6.50 3.34
N CYS A 117 -8.40 6.20 3.29
CA CYS A 117 -9.27 6.47 2.14
C CYS A 117 -9.34 7.93 1.70
N SER A 118 -9.12 8.87 2.63
CA SER A 118 -9.11 10.29 2.30
C SER A 118 -7.77 10.77 1.78
N CYS A 119 -6.69 9.98 1.90
CA CYS A 119 -5.37 10.40 1.46
C CYS A 119 -5.30 10.58 -0.06
N VAL A 120 -4.76 11.71 -0.51
CA VAL A 120 -4.57 12.01 -1.94
C VAL A 120 -3.11 12.22 -2.31
N ALA A 121 -2.24 12.40 -1.32
CA ALA A 121 -0.81 12.51 -1.55
C ALA A 121 0.00 12.18 -0.28
N TYR A 122 1.26 11.80 -0.46
CA TYR A 122 2.22 11.62 0.63
C TYR A 122 3.63 12.08 0.24
N ALA A 123 4.47 12.32 1.25
CA ALA A 123 5.88 12.64 1.08
C ALA A 123 6.70 12.26 2.31
N SER A 124 7.98 11.97 2.09
CA SER A 124 8.98 11.87 3.16
C SER A 124 9.19 13.26 3.78
N THR A 125 9.21 13.37 5.11
CA THR A 125 9.58 14.64 5.76
C THR A 125 11.08 14.91 5.61
N ASN A 126 11.91 13.85 5.61
CA ASN A 126 13.32 13.90 5.24
C ASN A 126 13.51 13.36 3.82
N GLN A 127 13.72 14.27 2.86
CA GLN A 127 13.86 13.94 1.44
C GLN A 127 15.16 13.21 1.10
N VAL A 128 16.22 13.41 1.89
CA VAL A 128 17.54 12.80 1.65
C VAL A 128 17.55 11.36 2.14
N ALA A 129 17.11 11.14 3.38
CA ALA A 129 17.05 9.81 3.98
C ALA A 129 15.85 8.99 3.46
N GLN A 130 14.88 9.62 2.80
CA GLN A 130 13.60 9.02 2.42
C GLN A 130 12.87 8.37 3.60
N THR A 131 13.00 9.04 4.74
CA THR A 131 12.32 8.72 5.99
C THR A 131 11.39 9.85 6.38
N GLY A 132 10.47 9.59 7.29
CA GLY A 132 9.40 10.52 7.57
C GLY A 132 8.13 10.17 6.82
N CYS A 133 7.00 10.56 7.39
CA CYS A 133 5.73 10.47 6.68
C CYS A 133 4.87 11.70 6.94
N GLU A 134 4.51 12.35 5.84
CA GLU A 134 3.54 13.42 5.78
C GLU A 134 2.51 13.09 4.70
N ILE A 135 1.22 13.22 5.03
CA ILE A 135 0.11 12.90 4.13
C ILE A 135 -0.86 14.07 3.99
N TRP A 136 -1.54 14.11 2.85
CA TRP A 136 -2.59 15.09 2.55
C TRP A 136 -3.90 14.41 2.23
N GLY A 137 -5.00 14.98 2.74
CA GLY A 137 -6.36 14.51 2.46
C GLY A 137 -7.06 15.24 1.29
N THR A 138 -6.47 16.32 0.79
CA THR A 138 -7.02 17.11 -0.32
C THR A 138 -5.89 17.78 -1.11
N THR A 139 -6.17 18.06 -2.38
CA THR A 139 -5.31 18.79 -3.32
C THR A 139 -5.35 20.30 -3.13
N ASP A 140 -6.29 20.85 -2.36
CA ASP A 140 -6.43 22.30 -2.11
C ASP A 140 -5.23 22.96 -1.40
N ARG A 141 -4.33 22.14 -0.85
CA ARG A 141 -3.08 22.59 -0.23
C ARG A 141 -1.95 22.75 -1.25
N PHE A 142 -2.18 22.43 -2.51
CA PHE A 142 -1.22 22.60 -3.59
C PHE A 142 -0.89 24.08 -3.84
N ILE A 143 0.40 24.37 -4.01
CA ILE A 143 0.91 25.72 -4.25
C ILE A 143 1.39 25.87 -5.69
N GLY A 144 2.10 24.86 -6.22
CA GLY A 144 2.66 24.92 -7.57
C GLY A 144 3.81 23.95 -7.81
N PHE A 145 4.15 23.77 -9.08
CA PHE A 145 5.27 22.94 -9.53
C PHE A 145 6.62 23.68 -9.51
N SER A 146 6.61 25.00 -9.74
CA SER A 146 7.83 25.84 -9.87
C SER A 146 8.02 26.74 -8.64
N ASN A 147 8.36 26.15 -7.50
CA ASN A 147 8.55 26.87 -6.24
C ASN A 147 9.94 26.54 -5.64
N PRO A 148 10.65 27.50 -5.02
CA PRO A 148 11.91 27.25 -4.32
C PRO A 148 11.86 26.12 -3.27
N ASN A 149 10.67 25.91 -2.68
CA ASN A 149 10.43 24.89 -1.66
C ASN A 149 9.86 23.58 -2.25
N ALA A 150 9.95 23.41 -3.58
CA ALA A 150 9.50 22.19 -4.22
C ALA A 150 10.27 20.98 -3.70
N ARG A 151 9.52 19.92 -3.39
CA ARG A 151 10.04 18.63 -2.96
C ARG A 151 9.32 17.51 -3.69
N THR A 152 9.81 16.28 -3.51
CA THR A 152 9.14 15.12 -4.09
C THR A 152 7.90 14.79 -3.28
N ILE A 153 6.74 14.88 -3.94
CA ILE A 153 5.43 14.51 -3.42
C ILE A 153 4.83 13.45 -4.35
N TYR A 154 4.22 12.44 -3.76
CA TYR A 154 3.60 11.33 -4.46
C TYR A 154 2.09 11.50 -4.40
N PHE A 155 1.46 11.84 -5.52
CA PHE A 155 0.02 12.05 -5.62
C PHE A 155 -0.68 10.78 -6.07
N LEU A 156 -1.84 10.48 -5.51
CA LEU A 156 -2.73 9.48 -6.08
C LEU A 156 -3.05 9.89 -7.52
N THR A 157 -2.84 8.99 -8.49
CA THR A 157 -2.91 9.33 -9.92
C THR A 157 -4.26 9.94 -10.28
N SER A 158 -5.37 9.41 -9.73
CA SER A 158 -6.71 9.97 -9.91
C SER A 158 -6.85 11.39 -9.35
N ALA A 159 -6.29 11.66 -8.17
CA ALA A 159 -6.31 13.00 -7.58
C ALA A 159 -5.46 14.00 -8.38
N LEU A 160 -4.32 13.56 -8.92
CA LEU A 160 -3.45 14.40 -9.74
C LEU A 160 -4.13 14.81 -11.06
N VAL A 161 -4.77 13.86 -11.75
CA VAL A 161 -5.51 14.13 -13.00
C VAL A 161 -6.62 15.15 -12.73
N ASN A 162 -7.45 14.89 -11.71
CA ASN A 162 -8.53 15.81 -11.34
C ASN A 162 -8.02 17.23 -11.02
N MET A 163 -6.89 17.34 -10.30
CA MET A 163 -6.29 18.63 -9.98
C MET A 163 -5.82 19.37 -11.24
N VAL A 164 -5.11 18.69 -12.14
CA VAL A 164 -4.60 19.28 -13.39
C VAL A 164 -5.75 19.72 -14.30
N ASP A 165 -6.79 18.90 -14.43
CA ASP A 165 -7.97 19.24 -15.22
C ASP A 165 -8.67 20.50 -14.68
N LEU A 166 -8.79 20.64 -13.35
CA LEU A 166 -9.32 21.85 -12.73
C LEU A 166 -8.47 23.08 -13.07
N ILE A 167 -7.15 22.98 -12.99
CA ILE A 167 -6.23 24.09 -13.28
C ILE A 167 -6.32 24.50 -14.75
N ILE A 168 -6.32 23.54 -15.68
CA ILE A 168 -6.45 23.80 -17.11
C ILE A 168 -7.80 24.49 -17.39
N ASN A 169 -8.89 23.99 -16.82
CA ASN A 169 -10.22 24.58 -17.00
C ASN A 169 -10.27 26.01 -16.47
N ILE A 170 -9.75 26.30 -15.27
CA ILE A 170 -9.72 27.67 -14.72
C ILE A 170 -8.94 28.62 -15.64
N ASN A 171 -7.80 28.18 -16.18
CA ASN A 171 -6.99 28.99 -17.09
C ASN A 171 -7.62 29.16 -18.48
N ALA A 172 -8.55 28.30 -18.88
CA ALA A 172 -9.28 28.44 -20.14
C ALA A 172 -10.42 29.48 -20.07
N TYR A 173 -10.87 29.84 -18.86
CA TYR A 173 -11.94 30.83 -18.63
C TYR A 173 -11.43 32.20 -18.13
N ASN A 174 -10.11 32.39 -18.02
CA ASN A 174 -9.43 33.66 -17.70
C ASN A 174 -8.62 34.14 -18.90
#